data_AF-A0A962MYU6-F1
#
_entry.id   AF-A0A962MYU6-F1
#
_cell.length_a   1.000
_cell.length_b   1.000
_cell.length_c   1.000
_cell.angle_alpha   90.00
_cell.angle_beta   90.00
_cell.angle_gamma   90.00
#
_symmetry.space_group_name_H-M   'P 1'
#
loop_
_entity.id
_entity.type
_entity.pdbx_description
1 polymer ?
#
loop_
_entity_poly.entity_id
_entity_poly.type
_entity_poly.pdbx_seq_one_letter_code
_entity_poly.pdbx_strand_id
1 'polypeptide(L)'
;MATTNYVLIDFENVQPANLGVLKHAGFKVLVFVGAQQTKVPFDLASAMQALGDAASYLKISGSGRNALDFHIACYLGELAAGDPGASFHVISRDSGFDPLIRHLRERKIDVHRERDLAEIPALRIRSASSKDEKVDFIVNNLHGRGQSRPRKVKTLANTIRSLVADLSQKDLDALIVELERRGVIQVRDGRVTYDFSGAP
;
A
#
# COMPACT_ATOMS: atom_id res chain seq x y z
N MET A 1 15.40 -10.33 -15.50
CA MET A 1 14.75 -9.02 -15.69
C MET A 1 13.91 -8.75 -14.46
N ALA A 2 13.80 -7.50 -14.00
CA ALA A 2 12.95 -7.18 -12.86
C ALA A 2 11.48 -7.34 -13.29
N THR A 3 10.68 -8.06 -12.49
CA THR A 3 9.23 -8.22 -12.71
C THR A 3 8.54 -6.87 -12.50
N THR A 4 7.73 -6.44 -13.49
CA THR A 4 6.86 -5.26 -13.35
C THR A 4 5.75 -5.56 -12.35
N ASN A 5 5.46 -4.65 -11.43
CA ASN A 5 4.35 -4.78 -10.48
C ASN A 5 3.28 -3.73 -10.83
N TYR A 6 2.10 -4.15 -11.26
CA TYR A 6 0.97 -3.26 -11.50
C TYR A 6 0.10 -3.17 -10.25
N VAL A 7 -0.21 -1.96 -9.82
CA VAL A 7 -1.05 -1.68 -8.65
C VAL A 7 -2.31 -0.96 -9.12
N LEU A 8 -3.44 -1.65 -9.08
CA LEU A 8 -4.74 -1.16 -9.49
C LEU A 8 -5.52 -0.76 -8.23
N ILE A 9 -5.69 0.53 -8.01
CA ILE A 9 -6.31 1.07 -6.78
C ILE A 9 -7.77 1.41 -7.05
N ASP A 10 -8.65 0.73 -6.34
CA ASP A 10 -10.07 1.09 -6.23
C ASP A 10 -10.20 2.28 -5.28
N PHE A 11 -10.27 3.49 -5.84
CA PHE A 11 -10.30 4.72 -5.06
C PHE A 11 -11.68 5.03 -4.46
N GLU A 12 -12.74 4.35 -4.88
CA GLU A 12 -14.04 4.44 -4.22
C GLU A 12 -14.03 3.69 -2.89
N ASN A 13 -13.38 2.53 -2.86
CA ASN A 13 -13.35 1.66 -1.69
C ASN A 13 -12.17 1.95 -0.74
N VAL A 14 -11.02 2.33 -1.29
CA VAL A 14 -9.77 2.49 -0.53
C VAL A 14 -9.14 3.84 -0.78
N GLN A 15 -8.80 4.54 0.30
CA GLN A 15 -7.95 5.71 0.30
C GLN A 15 -6.68 5.34 1.07
N PRO A 16 -5.64 4.83 0.39
CA PRO A 16 -4.46 4.31 1.07
C PRO A 16 -3.83 5.41 1.91
N ALA A 17 -3.65 5.12 3.20
CA ALA A 17 -3.13 6.11 4.13
C ALA A 17 -1.67 6.46 3.86
N ASN A 18 -0.91 5.54 3.27
CA ASN A 18 0.50 5.77 2.97
C ASN A 18 0.83 5.44 1.52
N LEU A 19 1.06 6.48 0.74
CA LEU A 19 1.43 6.38 -0.66
C LEU A 19 2.94 6.50 -0.88
N GLY A 20 3.70 6.82 0.18
CA GLY A 20 5.17 6.89 0.12
C GLY A 20 5.84 5.56 -0.22
N VAL A 21 5.17 4.43 0.08
CA VAL A 21 5.64 3.08 -0.31
C VAL A 21 5.66 2.86 -1.82
N LEU A 22 4.93 3.65 -2.60
CA LEU A 22 4.90 3.51 -4.05
C LEU A 22 6.19 4.00 -4.72
N LYS A 23 7.03 4.77 -4.02
CA LYS A 23 8.30 5.32 -4.55
C LYS A 23 9.37 4.27 -4.84
N HIS A 24 9.08 2.97 -4.66
CA HIS A 24 9.98 1.89 -5.00
C HIS A 24 10.02 1.64 -6.52
N ALA A 25 11.22 1.47 -7.07
CA ALA A 25 11.43 1.18 -8.48
C ALA A 25 10.73 -0.14 -8.90
N GLY A 26 10.05 -0.14 -10.05
CA GLY A 26 9.41 -1.32 -10.63
C GLY A 26 7.89 -1.44 -10.43
N PHE A 27 7.26 -0.44 -9.81
CA PHE A 27 5.80 -0.36 -9.67
C PHE A 27 5.18 0.56 -10.71
N LYS A 28 4.06 0.15 -11.30
CA LYS A 28 3.17 0.97 -12.13
C LYS A 28 1.82 1.08 -11.44
N VAL A 29 1.36 2.30 -11.18
CA VAL A 29 0.18 2.57 -10.35
C VAL A 29 -0.95 3.14 -11.20
N LEU A 30 -2.11 2.52 -11.14
CA LEU A 30 -3.34 2.95 -11.80
C LEU A 30 -4.40 3.20 -10.72
N VAL A 31 -4.77 4.47 -10.53
CA VAL A 31 -5.81 4.86 -9.57
C VAL A 31 -7.12 5.03 -10.30
N PHE A 32 -8.07 4.13 -10.06
CA PHE A 32 -9.40 4.17 -10.65
C PHE A 32 -10.31 5.09 -9.82
N VAL A 33 -10.77 6.16 -10.45
CA VAL A 33 -11.58 7.21 -9.80
C VAL A 33 -13.01 7.12 -10.30
N GLY A 34 -13.96 7.04 -9.35
CA GLY A 34 -15.39 7.00 -9.62
C GLY A 34 -15.89 8.21 -10.42
N ALA A 35 -16.94 8.02 -11.22
CA ALA A 35 -17.52 9.11 -12.03
C ALA A 35 -17.99 10.30 -11.17
N GLN A 36 -18.54 10.00 -9.99
CA GLN A 36 -19.03 10.98 -9.01
C GLN A 36 -17.91 11.61 -8.17
N GLN A 37 -16.70 11.02 -8.15
CA GLN A 37 -15.56 11.57 -7.40
C GLN A 37 -14.98 12.78 -8.16
N THR A 38 -15.06 13.94 -7.53
CA THR A 38 -14.60 15.23 -8.10
C THR A 38 -13.29 15.72 -7.49
N LYS A 39 -12.80 15.06 -6.43
CA LYS A 39 -11.63 15.48 -5.67
C LYS A 39 -10.74 14.30 -5.35
N VAL A 40 -9.43 14.55 -5.33
CA VAL A 40 -8.42 13.67 -4.77
C VAL A 40 -7.69 14.41 -3.64
N PRO A 41 -7.33 13.73 -2.54
CA PRO A 41 -6.51 14.33 -1.49
C PRO A 41 -5.17 14.82 -2.04
N PHE A 42 -4.65 15.93 -1.50
CA PHE A 42 -3.38 16.50 -1.92
C PHE A 42 -2.22 15.50 -1.77
N ASP A 43 -2.19 14.75 -0.66
CA ASP A 43 -1.14 13.76 -0.41
C ASP A 43 -1.11 12.68 -1.50
N LEU A 44 -2.28 12.32 -2.06
CA LEU A 44 -2.36 11.41 -3.20
C LEU A 44 -1.86 12.03 -4.49
N ALA A 45 -2.25 13.27 -4.77
CA ALA A 45 -1.74 14.00 -5.94
C ALA A 45 -0.22 14.13 -5.90
N SER A 46 0.34 14.54 -4.76
CA SER A 46 1.77 14.69 -4.55
C SER A 46 2.52 13.36 -4.72
N ALA A 47 1.99 12.26 -4.16
CA ALA A 47 2.59 10.94 -4.33
C ALA A 47 2.57 10.45 -5.79
N MET A 48 1.45 10.62 -6.50
CA MET A 48 1.33 10.23 -7.90
C MET A 48 2.24 11.07 -8.80
N GLN A 49 2.36 12.37 -8.54
CA GLN A 49 3.30 13.25 -9.26
C GLN A 49 4.76 12.82 -9.07
N ALA A 50 5.15 12.40 -7.86
CA ALA A 50 6.51 11.92 -7.59
C ALA A 50 6.86 10.62 -8.32
N LEU A 51 5.86 9.84 -8.76
CA LEU A 51 6.04 8.61 -9.55
C LEU A 51 6.21 8.88 -11.05
N GLY A 52 5.88 10.09 -11.52
CA GLY A 52 5.96 10.45 -12.93
C GLY A 52 5.17 9.49 -13.83
N ASP A 53 5.80 9.04 -14.92
CA ASP A 53 5.17 8.17 -15.93
C ASP A 53 4.78 6.78 -15.40
N ALA A 54 5.24 6.41 -14.20
CA ALA A 54 4.86 5.16 -13.55
C ALA A 54 3.48 5.22 -12.89
N ALA A 55 2.77 6.37 -12.92
CA ALA A 55 1.49 6.52 -12.24
C ALA A 55 0.44 7.26 -13.08
N SER A 56 -0.81 6.80 -13.03
CA SER A 56 -1.91 7.41 -13.77
C SER A 56 -3.23 7.39 -12.99
N TYR A 57 -4.05 8.42 -13.23
CA TYR A 57 -5.44 8.47 -12.80
C TYR A 57 -6.35 8.03 -13.94
N LEU A 58 -7.22 7.07 -13.67
CA LEU A 58 -8.24 6.59 -14.60
C LEU A 58 -9.61 6.95 -14.04
N LYS A 59 -10.15 8.09 -14.47
CA LYS A 59 -11.51 8.48 -14.10
C LYS A 59 -12.50 7.79 -15.03
N ILE A 60 -13.41 6.99 -14.46
CA ILE A 60 -14.42 6.31 -15.24
C ILE A 60 -15.56 7.26 -15.63
N SER A 61 -16.18 6.97 -16.77
CA SER A 61 -17.41 7.64 -17.21
C SER A 61 -18.64 6.80 -16.86
N GLY A 62 -19.70 7.45 -16.39
CA GLY A 62 -20.96 6.80 -16.06
C GLY A 62 -21.02 6.24 -14.64
N SER A 63 -22.23 6.16 -14.10
CA SER A 63 -22.51 5.63 -12.77
C SER A 63 -23.37 4.38 -12.90
N GLY A 64 -22.99 3.33 -12.19
CA GLY A 64 -23.73 2.08 -12.12
C GLY A 64 -23.23 1.26 -10.95
N ARG A 65 -24.05 0.31 -10.49
CA ARG A 65 -23.61 -0.64 -9.47
C ARG A 65 -22.37 -1.38 -10.00
N ASN A 66 -21.28 -1.34 -9.24
CA ASN A 66 -20.01 -1.99 -9.55
C ASN A 66 -19.33 -1.47 -10.85
N ALA A 67 -19.67 -0.26 -11.28
CA ALA A 67 -19.10 0.30 -12.52
C ALA A 67 -17.56 0.41 -12.44
N LEU A 68 -17.02 0.84 -11.31
CA LEU A 68 -15.56 0.92 -11.10
C LEU A 68 -14.91 -0.47 -11.15
N ASP A 69 -15.53 -1.46 -10.49
CA ASP A 69 -15.02 -2.83 -10.42
C ASP A 69 -14.90 -3.46 -11.82
N PHE A 70 -15.88 -3.22 -12.69
CA PHE A 70 -15.82 -3.69 -14.08
C PHE A 70 -14.70 -3.02 -14.88
N HIS A 71 -14.41 -1.74 -14.65
CA HIS A 71 -13.28 -1.08 -15.29
C HIS A 71 -11.95 -1.67 -14.80
N ILE A 72 -11.81 -1.87 -13.49
CA ILE A 72 -10.63 -2.52 -12.89
C ILE A 72 -10.44 -3.91 -13.49
N ALA A 73 -11.48 -4.73 -13.56
CA ALA A 73 -11.44 -6.07 -14.13
C ALA A 73 -11.04 -6.07 -15.62
N CYS A 74 -11.57 -5.12 -16.40
CA CYS A 74 -11.23 -4.94 -17.81
C CYS A 74 -9.74 -4.62 -18.00
N TYR A 75 -9.25 -3.58 -17.32
CA TYR A 75 -7.84 -3.16 -17.39
C TYR A 75 -6.89 -4.24 -16.87
N LEU A 76 -7.26 -4.94 -15.80
CA LEU A 76 -6.49 -6.07 -15.29
C LEU A 76 -6.31 -7.15 -16.37
N GLY A 77 -7.38 -7.49 -17.09
CA GLY A 77 -7.32 -8.44 -18.21
C GLY A 77 -6.45 -7.96 -19.36
N GLU A 78 -6.57 -6.69 -19.75
CA GLU A 78 -5.75 -6.07 -20.80
C GLU A 78 -4.26 -6.08 -20.44
N LEU A 79 -3.92 -5.62 -19.23
CA LEU A 79 -2.54 -5.59 -18.76
C LEU A 79 -1.95 -7.00 -18.64
N ALA A 80 -2.72 -7.97 -18.13
CA ALA A 80 -2.28 -9.36 -18.04
C ALA A 80 -2.04 -10.00 -19.42
N ALA A 81 -2.79 -9.58 -20.44
CA ALA A 81 -2.55 -10.03 -21.81
C ALA A 81 -1.32 -9.36 -22.44
N GLY A 82 -1.10 -8.07 -22.17
CA GLY A 82 0.03 -7.31 -22.70
C GLY A 82 1.37 -7.57 -22.00
N ASP A 83 1.35 -7.93 -20.71
CA ASP A 83 2.53 -8.21 -19.89
C ASP A 83 2.32 -9.47 -19.02
N PRO A 84 2.34 -10.68 -19.61
CA PRO A 84 2.04 -11.93 -18.89
C PRO A 84 3.04 -12.29 -17.78
N GLY A 85 4.21 -11.65 -17.77
CA GLY A 85 5.26 -11.88 -16.76
C GLY A 85 5.19 -10.95 -15.56
N ALA A 86 4.23 -10.02 -15.53
CA ALA A 86 4.05 -9.07 -14.44
C ALA A 86 3.28 -9.65 -13.25
N SER A 87 3.43 -9.01 -12.10
CA SER A 87 2.61 -9.22 -10.92
C SER A 87 1.56 -8.12 -10.81
N PHE A 88 0.34 -8.48 -10.43
CA PHE A 88 -0.81 -7.57 -10.37
C PHE A 88 -1.38 -7.52 -8.95
N HIS A 89 -1.64 -6.32 -8.45
CA HIS A 89 -2.13 -6.06 -7.10
C HIS A 89 -3.38 -5.20 -7.17
N VAL A 90 -4.54 -5.77 -6.86
CA VAL A 90 -5.81 -5.05 -6.78
C VAL A 90 -6.01 -4.57 -5.35
N ILE A 91 -5.98 -3.25 -5.15
CA ILE A 91 -6.13 -2.64 -3.84
C ILE A 91 -7.59 -2.28 -3.62
N SER A 92 -8.34 -3.20 -3.02
CA SER A 92 -9.76 -3.04 -2.69
C SER A 92 -10.15 -3.89 -1.47
N ARG A 93 -11.03 -3.37 -0.61
CA ARG A 93 -11.65 -4.16 0.46
C ARG A 93 -12.85 -4.96 -0.04
N ASP A 94 -13.31 -4.75 -1.27
CA ASP A 94 -14.38 -5.55 -1.84
C ASP A 94 -13.92 -6.98 -2.15
N SER A 95 -14.55 -7.96 -1.49
CA SER A 95 -14.34 -9.38 -1.78
C SER A 95 -14.98 -9.83 -3.10
N GLY A 96 -15.78 -8.98 -3.75
CA GLY A 96 -16.35 -9.23 -5.07
C GLY A 96 -15.30 -9.55 -6.15
N PHE A 97 -14.06 -9.10 -5.97
CA PHE A 97 -12.94 -9.46 -6.86
C PHE A 97 -12.40 -10.88 -6.64
N ASP A 98 -12.63 -11.52 -5.49
CA ASP A 98 -12.00 -12.81 -5.15
C ASP A 98 -12.25 -13.93 -6.19
N PRO A 99 -13.46 -14.08 -6.78
CA PRO A 99 -13.68 -15.04 -7.87
C PRO A 99 -12.83 -14.75 -9.11
N LEU A 100 -12.68 -13.48 -9.51
CA LEU A 100 -11.85 -13.06 -10.64
C LEU A 100 -10.38 -13.37 -10.38
N ILE A 101 -9.88 -13.01 -9.18
CA ILE A 101 -8.51 -13.28 -8.77
C ILE A 101 -8.20 -14.78 -8.84
N ARG A 102 -9.11 -15.63 -8.33
CA ARG A 102 -8.96 -17.09 -8.41
C ARG A 102 -8.89 -17.57 -9.87
N HIS A 103 -9.80 -17.11 -10.72
CA HIS A 103 -9.85 -17.51 -12.12
C HIS A 103 -8.56 -17.13 -12.88
N LEU A 104 -8.01 -15.93 -12.64
CA LEU A 104 -6.76 -15.50 -13.27
C LEU A 104 -5.55 -16.30 -12.77
N ARG A 105 -5.49 -16.64 -11.47
CA ARG A 105 -4.45 -17.51 -10.91
C ARG A 105 -4.47 -18.93 -11.47
N GLU A 106 -5.64 -19.50 -11.71
CA GLU A 106 -5.80 -20.80 -12.40
C GLU A 106 -5.19 -20.77 -13.81
N ARG A 107 -5.20 -19.60 -14.44
CA ARG A 107 -4.54 -19.33 -15.72
C ARG A 107 -3.06 -18.95 -15.60
N LYS A 108 -2.47 -19.14 -14.42
CA LYS A 108 -1.07 -18.84 -14.09
C LYS A 108 -0.69 -17.36 -14.18
N ILE A 109 -1.68 -16.46 -14.05
CA ILE A 109 -1.43 -15.03 -13.94
C ILE A 109 -1.18 -14.71 -12.46
N ASP A 110 -0.06 -14.04 -12.16
CA ASP A 110 0.29 -13.65 -10.80
C ASP A 110 -0.50 -12.39 -10.40
N VAL A 111 -1.65 -12.60 -9.76
CA VAL A 111 -2.52 -11.52 -9.31
C VAL A 111 -2.95 -11.71 -7.86
N HIS A 112 -3.04 -10.62 -7.11
CA HIS A 112 -3.41 -10.59 -5.71
C HIS A 112 -4.46 -9.50 -5.46
N ARG A 113 -5.24 -9.66 -4.39
CA ARG A 113 -6.05 -8.59 -3.84
C ARG A 113 -5.55 -8.27 -2.44
N GLU A 114 -5.30 -7.00 -2.21
CA GLU A 114 -4.89 -6.46 -0.93
C GLU A 114 -5.87 -5.38 -0.47
N ARG A 115 -5.94 -5.15 0.84
CA ARG A 115 -6.85 -4.12 1.40
C ARG A 115 -6.17 -2.76 1.57
N ASP A 116 -4.85 -2.73 1.48
CA ASP A 116 -3.99 -1.56 1.62
C ASP A 116 -2.64 -1.83 0.92
N LEU A 117 -1.98 -0.77 0.46
CA LEU A 117 -0.66 -0.87 -0.19
C LEU A 117 0.40 -1.51 0.71
N ALA A 118 0.29 -1.33 2.03
CA ALA A 118 1.22 -1.94 2.98
C ALA A 118 1.12 -3.48 3.04
N GLU A 119 0.06 -4.08 2.52
CA GLU A 119 -0.10 -5.54 2.48
C GLU A 119 0.60 -6.17 1.25
N ILE A 120 1.04 -5.39 0.26
CA ILE A 120 1.75 -5.89 -0.93
C ILE A 120 3.10 -6.47 -0.49
N PRO A 121 3.36 -7.79 -0.69
CA PRO A 121 4.58 -8.43 -0.22
C PRO A 121 5.87 -7.80 -0.77
N ALA A 122 5.85 -7.38 -2.04
CA ALA A 122 7.00 -6.75 -2.69
C ALA A 122 7.34 -5.35 -2.12
N LEU A 123 6.40 -4.72 -1.39
CA LEU A 123 6.62 -3.45 -0.69
C LEU A 123 7.06 -3.64 0.77
N ARG A 124 7.17 -4.88 1.27
CA ARG A 124 7.58 -5.16 2.66
C ARG A 124 9.09 -5.19 2.77
N ILE A 125 9.63 -4.61 3.84
CA ILE A 125 11.04 -4.77 4.17
C ILE A 125 11.27 -6.18 4.73
N ARG A 126 12.32 -6.87 4.26
CA ARG A 126 12.63 -8.23 4.72
C ARG A 126 13.09 -8.22 6.17
N SER A 127 12.72 -9.25 6.94
CA SER A 127 13.25 -9.47 8.30
C SER A 127 14.78 -9.65 8.33
N ALA A 128 15.41 -10.05 7.22
CA ALA A 128 16.86 -10.16 7.13
C ALA A 128 17.59 -8.81 6.99
N SER A 129 16.87 -7.73 6.65
CA SER A 129 17.46 -6.38 6.51
C SER A 129 18.00 -5.89 7.87
N SER A 130 18.91 -4.92 7.85
CA SER A 130 19.47 -4.37 9.08
C SER A 130 18.38 -3.75 9.96
N LYS A 131 18.67 -3.63 11.26
CA LYS A 131 17.72 -3.00 12.20
C LYS A 131 17.43 -1.56 11.79
N ASP A 132 18.45 -0.82 11.38
CA ASP A 132 18.33 0.59 11.02
C ASP A 132 17.50 0.79 9.74
N GLU A 133 17.72 -0.01 8.70
CA GLU A 133 16.91 0.05 7.47
C GLU A 133 15.42 -0.24 7.75
N LYS A 134 15.12 -1.22 8.63
CA LYS A 134 13.75 -1.50 9.05
C LYS A 134 13.13 -0.31 9.75
N VAL A 135 13.86 0.32 10.66
CA VAL A 135 13.37 1.47 11.40
C VAL A 135 13.12 2.62 10.44
N ASP A 136 14.04 2.94 9.55
CA ASP A 136 13.89 4.04 8.60
C ASP A 136 12.68 3.80 7.66
N PHE A 137 12.51 2.55 7.18
CA PHE A 137 11.32 2.17 6.41
C PHE A 137 10.02 2.35 7.19
N ILE A 138 9.99 1.92 8.46
CA ILE A 138 8.82 2.07 9.35
C ILE A 138 8.54 3.55 9.62
N VAL A 139 9.56 4.36 9.89
CA VAL A 139 9.45 5.81 10.14
C VAL A 139 8.86 6.51 8.93
N ASN A 140 9.41 6.27 7.74
CA ASN A 140 8.89 6.80 6.48
C ASN A 140 7.43 6.39 6.26
N ASN A 141 7.08 5.14 6.58
CA ASN A 141 5.71 4.66 6.47
C ASN A 141 4.76 5.37 7.45
N LEU A 142 5.17 5.52 8.70
CA LEU A 142 4.37 6.17 9.75
C LEU A 142 4.20 7.66 9.48
N HIS A 143 5.25 8.33 8.99
CA HIS A 143 5.19 9.74 8.59
C HIS A 143 4.18 9.94 7.46
N GLY A 144 4.24 9.11 6.42
CA GLY A 144 3.34 9.17 5.27
C GLY A 144 1.85 8.93 5.60
N ARG A 145 1.52 8.37 6.77
CA ARG A 145 0.12 8.09 7.19
C ARG A 145 -0.68 9.31 7.63
N GLY A 146 -0.05 10.46 7.87
CA GLY A 146 -0.74 11.69 8.25
C GLY A 146 -1.69 11.51 9.44
N GLN A 147 -2.99 11.75 9.26
CA GLN A 147 -3.99 11.61 10.34
C GLN A 147 -4.32 10.16 10.70
N SER A 148 -4.02 9.21 9.81
CA SER A 148 -4.31 7.78 9.95
C SER A 148 -3.25 7.01 10.75
N ARG A 149 -2.31 7.72 11.40
CA ARG A 149 -1.26 7.12 12.23
C ARG A 149 -1.85 6.29 13.39
N PRO A 150 -1.31 5.09 13.67
CA PRO A 150 -1.75 4.25 14.79
C PRO A 150 -1.62 4.97 16.15
N ARG A 151 -2.72 5.16 16.89
CA ARG A 151 -2.69 5.86 18.20
C ARG A 151 -2.62 4.92 19.41
N LYS A 152 -2.63 3.60 19.17
CA LYS A 152 -2.59 2.55 20.20
C LYS A 152 -1.43 1.60 19.90
N VAL A 153 -0.75 1.11 20.93
CA VAL A 153 0.41 0.19 20.78
C VAL A 153 0.02 -1.05 19.97
N LYS A 154 -1.15 -1.64 20.24
CA LYS A 154 -1.65 -2.81 19.48
C LYS A 154 -1.81 -2.52 17.99
N THR A 155 -2.30 -1.32 17.64
CA THR A 155 -2.47 -0.93 16.23
C THR A 155 -1.13 -0.64 15.57
N LEU A 156 -0.19 -0.02 16.29
CA LEU A 156 1.18 0.18 15.84
C LEU A 156 1.86 -1.17 15.57
N ALA A 157 1.76 -2.12 16.50
CA ALA A 157 2.28 -3.47 16.36
C ALA A 157 1.76 -4.17 15.10
N ASN A 158 0.44 -4.15 14.88
CA ASN A 158 -0.16 -4.71 13.67
C ASN A 158 0.34 -4.01 12.39
N THR A 159 0.54 -2.69 12.46
CA THR A 159 1.10 -1.92 11.34
C THR A 159 2.52 -2.38 11.05
N ILE A 160 3.41 -2.44 12.05
CA ILE A 160 4.80 -2.90 11.86
C ILE A 160 4.83 -4.33 11.29
N ARG A 161 3.96 -5.23 11.76
CA ARG A 161 3.84 -6.59 11.21
C ARG A 161 3.44 -6.62 9.74
N SER A 162 2.58 -5.70 9.29
CA SER A 162 2.26 -5.58 7.87
C SER A 162 3.46 -5.12 7.04
N LEU A 163 4.32 -4.27 7.61
CA LEU A 163 5.46 -3.66 6.91
C LEU A 163 6.70 -4.55 6.82
N VAL A 164 6.94 -5.40 7.83
CA VAL A 164 8.11 -6.26 7.89
C VAL A 164 7.70 -7.71 7.65
N ALA A 165 8.26 -8.35 6.63
CA ALA A 165 8.03 -9.77 6.34
C ALA A 165 8.62 -10.66 7.45
N ASP A 166 7.93 -11.75 7.80
CA ASP A 166 8.41 -12.79 8.73
C ASP A 166 8.91 -12.28 10.10
N LEU A 167 8.22 -11.28 10.67
CA LEU A 167 8.63 -10.64 11.92
C LEU A 167 8.21 -11.42 13.17
N SER A 168 9.18 -11.85 13.98
CA SER A 168 8.93 -12.48 15.28
C SER A 168 8.36 -11.49 16.32
N GLN A 169 7.73 -11.97 17.39
CA GLN A 169 7.29 -11.09 18.49
C GLN A 169 8.46 -10.37 19.15
N LYS A 170 9.58 -11.07 19.37
CA LYS A 170 10.79 -10.49 19.98
C LYS A 170 11.37 -9.35 19.14
N ASP A 171 11.42 -9.53 17.81
CA ASP A 171 11.94 -8.50 16.90
C ASP A 171 10.99 -7.30 16.79
N LEU A 172 9.67 -7.54 16.82
CA LEU A 172 8.68 -6.48 16.88
C LEU A 172 8.87 -5.61 18.12
N ASP A 173 9.02 -6.22 19.30
CA ASP A 173 9.21 -5.50 20.55
C ASP A 173 10.53 -4.69 20.50
N ALA A 174 11.59 -5.28 19.94
CA ALA A 174 12.87 -4.60 19.75
C ALA A 174 12.80 -3.40 18.78
N LEU A 175 11.93 -3.45 17.76
CA LEU A 175 11.68 -2.32 16.84
C LEU A 175 10.88 -1.21 17.51
N ILE A 176 9.88 -1.54 18.33
CA ILE A 176 9.10 -0.53 19.07
C ILE A 176 10.01 0.22 20.06
N VAL A 177 10.84 -0.50 20.80
CA VAL A 177 11.85 0.10 21.71
C VAL A 177 12.82 0.99 20.94
N GLU A 178 13.23 0.58 19.74
CA GLU A 178 14.13 1.39 18.91
C GLU A 178 13.45 2.69 18.42
N LEU A 179 12.17 2.64 18.03
CA LEU A 179 11.40 3.82 17.65
C LEU A 179 11.26 4.82 18.81
N GLU A 180 11.06 4.32 20.04
CA GLU A 180 11.07 5.16 21.25
C GLU A 180 12.46 5.74 21.53
N ARG A 181 13.51 4.91 21.44
CA ARG A 181 14.91 5.33 21.66
C ARG A 181 15.33 6.43 20.69
N ARG A 182 14.86 6.37 19.44
CA ARG A 182 15.10 7.40 18.42
C ARG A 182 14.20 8.63 18.57
N GLY A 183 13.29 8.65 19.55
CA GLY A 183 12.38 9.76 19.81
C GLY A 183 11.23 9.88 18.81
N VAL A 184 11.08 8.93 17.87
CA VAL A 184 10.03 8.97 16.84
C VAL A 184 8.65 8.81 17.46
N ILE A 185 8.56 7.96 18.49
CA ILE A 185 7.33 7.70 19.21
C ILE A 185 7.54 7.85 20.70
N GLN A 186 6.45 8.12 21.42
CA GLN A 186 6.37 7.98 22.87
C GLN A 186 5.16 7.12 23.21
N VAL A 187 5.35 6.15 24.12
CA VAL A 187 4.27 5.29 24.60
C VAL A 187 3.91 5.67 26.02
N ARG A 188 2.63 6.00 26.24
CA ARG A 188 2.05 6.28 27.58
C ARG A 188 0.68 5.65 27.67
N ASP A 189 0.44 4.86 28.73
CA ASP A 189 -0.84 4.20 28.99
C ASP A 189 -1.41 3.41 27.78
N GLY A 190 -0.52 2.73 27.04
CA GLY A 190 -0.88 1.96 25.84
C GLY A 190 -1.26 2.82 24.61
N ARG A 191 -1.13 4.15 24.71
CA ARG A 191 -1.28 5.10 23.60
C ARG A 191 0.09 5.46 23.03
N VAL A 192 0.10 5.77 21.74
CA VAL A 192 1.30 6.16 20.99
C VAL A 192 1.11 7.60 20.52
N THR A 193 2.10 8.45 20.81
CA THR A 193 2.25 9.78 20.21
C THR A 193 3.51 9.80 19.34
N TYR A 194 3.55 10.70 18.36
CA TYR A 194 4.61 10.76 17.36
C TYR A 194 5.31 12.10 17.40
N ASP A 195 6.62 12.08 17.28
CA ASP A 195 7.46 13.24 17.07
C ASP A 195 8.39 12.99 15.88
N PHE A 196 8.14 13.71 14.79
CA PHE A 196 8.97 13.64 13.58
C PHE A 196 9.83 14.89 13.41
N SER A 197 9.93 15.76 14.43
CA SER A 197 10.68 17.01 14.35
C SER A 197 12.19 16.82 14.15
N GLY A 198 12.71 15.58 14.32
CA GLY A 198 14.09 15.19 14.01
C GLY A 198 14.26 14.11 12.93
N ALA A 199 13.20 13.78 12.18
CA ALA A 199 13.34 12.84 11.05
C ALA A 199 13.90 13.59 9.83
N PRO A 200 14.88 13.01 9.09
CA PRO A 200 15.42 13.62 7.88
C PRO A 200 14.39 13.79 6.77
#